data_AF-A0ABD2I1V3-F1
#
_entry.id   AF-A0ABD2I1V3-F1
#
_cell.length_a   1.000
_cell.length_b   1.000
_cell.length_c   1.000
_cell.angle_alpha   90.00
_cell.angle_beta   90.00
_cell.angle_gamma   90.00
#
_symmetry.space_group_name_H-M   'P 1'
#
loop_
_entity.id
_entity.type
_entity.pdbx_description
1 polymer ?
#
loop_
_entity_poly.entity_id
_entity_poly.type
_entity_poly.pdbx_seq_one_letter_code
_entity_poly.pdbx_strand_id
1 'polypeptide(L)'
;MSGLTRFQISSTSSKRSAEEFPALPKQLSEVVKFNSSGTFFVHAKVADLQFSLYKACPLKSSGGVPCKRKLDDEMFCHTCAHRANSPLQCLFLRLGLQDCEDPEINQKVTVFSSVAEDYLAMKVHQFASMVEKCSEKLEVVLQSKLGQTLSVKLNLKAKGGGEFTTMDWIAVAIHEDKQNEVDNEDGEIIELDTGKKRAKKN
;
A
#
# COMPACT_ATOMS: atom_id res chain seq x y z
N MET A 1 -23.21 31.26 -13.42
CA MET A 1 -21.80 31.44 -13.04
C MET A 1 -21.52 30.50 -11.87
N SER A 2 -20.97 29.32 -12.15
CA SER A 2 -20.78 28.27 -11.16
C SER A 2 -19.41 28.44 -10.50
N GLY A 3 -19.43 28.78 -9.21
CA GLY A 3 -18.24 29.01 -8.41
C GLY A 3 -17.48 27.72 -8.15
N LEU A 4 -16.20 27.72 -8.54
CA LEU A 4 -15.21 26.72 -8.16
C LEU A 4 -15.10 26.68 -6.63
N THR A 5 -15.60 25.60 -6.02
CA THR A 5 -15.41 25.34 -4.59
C THR A 5 -13.93 25.14 -4.32
N ARG A 6 -13.39 26.03 -3.50
CA ARG A 6 -12.01 26.12 -3.03
C ARG A 6 -11.61 24.82 -2.32
N PHE A 7 -10.66 24.07 -2.89
CA PHE A 7 -10.00 22.95 -2.23
C PHE A 7 -9.29 23.46 -0.96
N GLN A 8 -9.77 23.05 0.21
CA GLN A 8 -9.04 23.27 1.47
C GLN A 8 -7.89 22.26 1.54
N ILE A 9 -6.67 22.79 1.44
CA ILE A 9 -5.43 22.04 1.68
C ILE A 9 -5.14 22.17 3.18
N SER A 10 -5.48 21.16 3.97
CA SER A 10 -5.13 21.10 5.39
C SER A 10 -3.67 20.70 5.54
N SER A 11 -2.82 21.67 5.85
CA SER A 11 -1.43 21.46 6.26
C SER A 11 -1.37 21.28 7.78
N THR A 12 -1.36 20.02 8.26
CA THR A 12 -0.94 19.73 9.64
C THR A 12 -0.06 18.49 9.67
N SER A 13 1.22 18.72 9.93
CA SER A 13 2.20 17.73 10.35
C SER A 13 1.87 17.18 11.74
N SER A 14 2.08 15.86 11.91
CA SER A 14 2.35 15.16 13.17
C SER A 14 1.15 14.75 14.05
N LYS A 15 0.65 13.53 13.84
CA LYS A 15 0.43 12.48 14.85
C LYS A 15 -0.04 11.20 14.14
N ARG A 16 0.41 10.03 14.59
CA ARG A 16 -0.11 8.71 14.21
C ARG A 16 -1.53 8.53 14.74
N SER A 17 -2.47 9.36 14.28
CA SER A 17 -3.87 9.00 14.26
C SER A 17 -4.01 7.85 13.28
N ALA A 18 -4.84 6.85 13.60
CA ALA A 18 -5.42 6.02 12.56
C ALA A 18 -6.08 7.00 11.57
N GLU A 19 -5.39 7.32 10.47
CA GLU A 19 -5.96 8.16 9.44
C GLU A 19 -7.08 7.33 8.83
N GLU A 20 -8.30 7.63 9.23
CA GLU A 20 -9.49 7.00 8.69
C GLU A 20 -9.48 7.19 7.17
N PHE A 21 -9.44 6.07 6.46
CA PHE A 21 -9.64 6.09 5.02
C PHE A 21 -11.04 6.67 4.76
N PRO A 22 -11.18 7.62 3.83
CA PRO A 22 -12.48 8.18 3.53
C PRO A 22 -13.42 7.08 3.04
N ALA A 23 -14.71 7.15 3.43
CA ALA A 23 -15.73 6.19 3.04
C ALA A 23 -15.93 6.08 1.51
N LEU A 24 -15.49 7.10 0.76
CA LEU A 24 -15.56 7.15 -0.70
C LEU A 24 -14.16 7.48 -1.26
N PRO A 25 -13.29 6.46 -1.47
CA PRO A 25 -12.04 6.64 -2.19
C PRO A 25 -12.30 7.06 -3.65
N LYS A 26 -11.35 7.80 -4.24
CA LYS A 26 -11.42 8.22 -5.64
C LYS A 26 -11.04 7.07 -6.58
N GLN A 27 -11.49 7.15 -7.82
CA GLN A 27 -10.98 6.27 -8.87
C GLN A 27 -9.51 6.58 -9.16
N LEU A 28 -8.73 5.54 -9.45
CA LEU A 28 -7.32 5.70 -9.79
C LEU A 28 -7.16 6.50 -11.09
N SER A 29 -8.03 6.28 -12.07
CA SER A 29 -8.04 6.98 -13.36
C SER A 29 -8.19 8.49 -13.20
N GLU A 30 -9.04 8.96 -12.28
CA GLU A 30 -9.20 10.39 -11.97
C GLU A 30 -7.94 10.98 -11.34
N VAL A 31 -7.34 10.25 -10.39
CA VAL A 31 -6.14 10.71 -9.68
C VAL A 31 -4.93 10.78 -10.62
N VAL A 32 -4.76 9.78 -11.49
CA VAL A 32 -3.71 9.75 -12.50
C VAL A 32 -3.92 10.86 -13.54
N LYS A 33 -5.15 11.09 -14.01
CA LYS A 33 -5.46 12.19 -14.95
C LYS A 33 -5.21 13.57 -14.32
N PHE A 34 -5.50 13.74 -13.04
CA PHE A 34 -5.29 15.01 -12.33
C PHE A 34 -3.79 15.36 -12.19
N ASN A 35 -2.92 14.35 -12.07
CA ASN A 35 -1.45 14.44 -12.14
C ASN A 35 -0.83 15.65 -11.43
N SER A 36 -1.23 15.90 -10.18
CA SER A 36 -0.71 17.02 -9.39
C SER A 36 -0.22 16.57 -8.02
N SER A 37 0.69 17.37 -7.45
CA SER A 37 1.21 17.11 -6.11
C SER A 37 0.07 17.15 -5.09
N GLY A 38 -0.08 16.09 -4.31
CA GLY A 38 -1.18 15.99 -3.38
C GLY A 38 -1.24 14.61 -2.74
N THR A 39 -2.14 14.48 -1.78
CA THR A 39 -2.48 13.21 -1.16
C THR A 39 -3.85 12.78 -1.66
N PHE A 40 -3.94 11.54 -2.13
CA PHE A 40 -5.15 10.97 -2.70
C PHE A 40 -5.40 9.60 -2.08
N PHE A 41 -6.66 9.23 -1.95
CA PHE A 41 -7.08 7.90 -1.52
C PHE A 41 -7.75 7.24 -2.72
N VAL A 42 -7.25 6.08 -3.13
CA VAL A 42 -7.76 5.35 -4.29
C VAL A 42 -8.14 3.94 -3.91
N HIS A 43 -9.11 3.39 -4.62
CA HIS A 43 -9.41 1.97 -4.61
C HIS A 43 -8.86 1.36 -5.91
N ALA A 44 -7.99 0.35 -5.79
CA ALA A 44 -7.31 -0.22 -6.96
C ALA A 44 -6.98 -1.70 -6.74
N LYS A 45 -6.91 -2.45 -7.84
CA LYS A 45 -6.48 -3.84 -7.87
C LYS A 45 -4.98 -3.95 -8.06
N VAL A 46 -4.33 -4.86 -7.35
CA VAL A 46 -2.91 -5.16 -7.57
C VAL A 46 -2.77 -6.03 -8.82
N ALA A 47 -2.23 -5.47 -9.89
CA ALA A 47 -2.00 -6.18 -11.16
C ALA A 47 -0.57 -6.70 -11.28
N ASP A 48 0.40 -6.03 -10.66
CA ASP A 48 1.82 -6.44 -10.67
C ASP A 48 2.46 -6.11 -9.32
N LEU A 49 3.46 -6.90 -8.93
CA LEU A 49 4.21 -6.69 -7.70
C LEU A 49 5.68 -7.08 -7.94
N GLN A 50 6.55 -6.09 -7.78
CA GLN A 50 8.00 -6.27 -7.85
C GLN A 50 8.64 -5.82 -6.54
N PHE A 51 9.79 -6.38 -6.19
CA PHE A 51 10.51 -5.99 -4.99
C PHE A 51 12.00 -5.81 -5.23
N SER A 52 12.63 -5.05 -4.34
CA SER A 52 14.08 -4.92 -4.25
C SER A 52 14.48 -4.76 -2.79
N LEU A 53 15.56 -5.45 -2.41
CA LEU A 53 16.24 -5.25 -1.14
C LEU A 53 17.47 -4.37 -1.37
N TYR A 54 17.71 -3.43 -0.48
CA TYR A 54 18.88 -2.57 -0.55
C TYR A 54 19.46 -2.29 0.83
N LYS A 55 20.77 -2.03 0.85
CA LYS A 55 21.50 -1.59 2.04
C LYS A 55 21.38 -0.08 2.17
N ALA A 56 21.07 0.37 3.37
CA ALA A 56 20.71 1.75 3.66
C ALA A 56 21.49 2.32 4.85
N CYS A 57 21.68 3.63 4.84
CA CYS A 57 22.46 4.33 5.85
C CYS A 57 21.79 4.25 7.25
N PRO A 58 22.51 3.75 8.28
CA PRO A 58 22.00 3.63 9.64
C PRO A 58 22.09 4.94 10.44
N LEU A 59 22.84 5.93 9.95
CA LEU A 59 23.15 7.14 10.71
C LEU A 59 21.86 7.91 11.01
N LYS A 60 21.63 8.22 12.30
CA LYS A 60 20.48 9.01 12.73
C LYS A 60 20.78 10.49 12.51
N SER A 61 19.82 11.22 11.96
CA SER A 61 19.85 12.68 12.02
C SER A 61 19.62 13.15 13.46
N SER A 62 19.80 14.45 13.72
CA SER A 62 19.55 15.06 15.04
C SER A 62 18.14 14.81 15.60
N GLY A 63 17.18 14.39 14.77
CA GLY A 63 15.83 13.96 15.16
C GLY A 63 15.66 12.47 15.49
N GLY A 64 16.74 11.69 15.58
CA GLY A 64 16.72 10.28 16.01
C GLY A 64 16.24 9.27 14.96
N VAL A 65 15.81 9.72 13.78
CA VAL A 65 15.40 8.87 12.66
C VAL A 65 16.62 8.53 11.79
N PRO A 66 16.85 7.24 11.46
CA PRO A 66 17.92 6.86 10.54
C PRO A 66 17.74 7.46 9.15
N CYS A 67 18.85 7.81 8.50
CA CYS A 67 18.90 8.39 7.15
C CYS A 67 18.20 7.53 6.09
N LYS A 68 18.38 6.20 6.15
CA LYS A 68 17.76 5.22 5.23
C LYS A 68 18.02 5.43 3.73
N ARG A 69 18.90 6.35 3.34
CA ARG A 69 19.32 6.46 1.94
C ARG A 69 20.15 5.25 1.53
N LYS A 70 19.96 4.80 0.30
CA LYS A 70 20.71 3.69 -0.29
C LYS A 70 22.21 3.99 -0.23
N LEU A 71 22.98 2.99 0.19
CA LEU A 71 24.43 3.02 0.18
C LEU A 71 24.95 2.57 -1.19
N ASP A 72 26.13 3.05 -1.56
CA ASP A 72 26.87 2.51 -2.70
C ASP A 72 27.50 1.15 -2.38
N ASP A 73 28.25 0.61 -3.35
CA ASP A 73 28.91 -0.70 -3.23
C ASP A 73 30.00 -0.72 -2.15
N GLU A 74 30.56 0.44 -1.79
CA GLU A 74 31.54 0.61 -0.70
C GLU A 74 30.88 0.85 0.68
N MET A 75 29.56 0.69 0.79
CA MET A 75 28.76 0.98 1.98
C MET A 75 28.81 2.45 2.41
N PHE A 76 29.08 3.36 1.49
CA PHE A 76 29.16 4.80 1.74
C PHE A 76 27.83 5.49 1.43
N CYS A 77 27.45 6.43 2.31
CA CYS A 77 26.28 7.28 2.14
C CYS A 77 26.73 8.67 1.68
N HIS A 78 26.47 9.03 0.43
CA HIS A 78 26.80 10.36 -0.09
C HIS A 78 26.06 11.51 0.60
N THR A 79 24.90 11.26 1.18
CA THR A 79 24.12 12.30 1.87
C THR A 79 24.61 12.58 3.29
N CYS A 80 25.07 11.55 3.99
CA CYS A 80 25.60 11.70 5.34
C CYS A 80 27.14 11.77 5.39
N ALA A 81 27.81 11.61 4.24
CA ALA A 81 29.25 11.42 4.14
C ALA A 81 29.78 10.37 5.14
N HIS A 82 29.11 9.22 5.23
CA HIS A 82 29.36 8.19 6.25
C HIS A 82 29.47 6.80 5.64
N ARG A 83 30.52 6.05 5.99
CA ARG A 83 30.68 4.63 5.65
C ARG A 83 30.08 3.74 6.75
N ALA A 84 29.11 2.92 6.39
CA ALA A 84 28.38 2.07 7.33
C ALA A 84 29.02 0.69 7.48
N ASN A 85 29.48 0.36 8.69
CA ASN A 85 29.96 -0.99 9.01
C ASN A 85 28.81 -2.00 9.23
N SER A 86 27.64 -1.50 9.60
CA SER A 86 26.43 -2.30 9.82
C SER A 86 25.24 -1.60 9.17
N PRO A 87 25.04 -1.80 7.85
CA PRO A 87 24.00 -1.12 7.11
C PRO A 87 22.61 -1.63 7.52
N LEU A 88 21.61 -0.75 7.44
CA LEU A 88 20.21 -1.17 7.56
C LEU A 88 19.82 -1.93 6.30
N GLN A 89 19.05 -3.00 6.44
CA GLN A 89 18.37 -3.61 5.31
C GLN A 89 17.00 -2.94 5.14
N CYS A 90 16.67 -2.56 3.91
CA CYS A 90 15.40 -1.93 3.59
C CYS A 90 14.74 -2.64 2.42
N LEU A 91 13.41 -2.72 2.49
CA LEU A 91 12.55 -3.24 1.44
C LEU A 91 12.01 -2.09 0.60
N PHE A 92 11.93 -2.34 -0.70
CA PHE A 92 11.29 -1.47 -1.68
C PHE A 92 10.34 -2.35 -2.49
N LEU A 93 9.05 -2.01 -2.53
CA LEU A 93 8.10 -2.64 -3.44
C LEU A 93 7.69 -1.68 -4.54
N ARG A 94 7.41 -2.23 -5.72
CA ARG A 94 6.76 -1.54 -6.81
C ARG A 94 5.46 -2.28 -7.12
N LEU A 95 4.33 -1.62 -6.88
CA LEU A 95 3.02 -2.16 -7.19
C LEU A 95 2.55 -1.59 -8.53
N GLY A 96 2.02 -2.43 -9.40
CA GLY A 96 1.17 -2.01 -10.51
C GLY A 96 -0.28 -1.98 -10.01
N LEU A 97 -0.81 -0.78 -9.79
CA LEU A 97 -2.20 -0.59 -9.40
C LEU A 97 -3.04 -0.40 -10.65
N GLN A 98 -4.04 -1.26 -10.83
CA GLN A 98 -5.02 -1.21 -11.90
C GLN A 98 -6.32 -0.61 -11.36
N ASP A 99 -6.93 0.30 -12.11
CA ASP A 99 -8.24 0.85 -11.75
C ASP A 99 -9.31 -0.25 -11.81
N CYS A 100 -10.25 -0.23 -10.86
CA CYS A 100 -11.30 -1.25 -10.77
C CYS A 100 -12.38 -1.12 -11.83
N GLU A 101 -12.64 0.09 -12.31
CA GLU A 101 -13.65 0.39 -13.33
C GLU A 101 -13.05 0.51 -14.73
N ASP A 102 -11.77 0.90 -14.83
CA ASP A 102 -11.04 1.03 -16.09
C ASP A 102 -9.73 0.21 -16.10
N PRO A 103 -9.78 -1.08 -16.45
CA PRO A 103 -8.61 -1.97 -16.39
C PRO A 103 -7.43 -1.56 -17.30
N GLU A 104 -7.65 -0.68 -18.28
CA GLU A 104 -6.57 -0.18 -19.14
C GLU A 104 -5.65 0.79 -18.40
N ILE A 105 -6.15 1.40 -17.33
CA ILE A 105 -5.37 2.30 -16.47
C ILE A 105 -4.57 1.50 -15.47
N ASN A 106 -3.26 1.43 -15.67
CA ASN A 106 -2.31 0.83 -14.76
C ASN A 106 -1.23 1.83 -14.34
N GLN A 107 -1.15 2.10 -13.04
CA GLN A 107 -0.19 3.04 -12.47
C GLN A 107 0.82 2.32 -11.59
N LYS A 108 2.10 2.54 -11.87
CA LYS A 108 3.20 2.07 -11.03
C LYS A 108 3.34 2.96 -9.80
N VAL A 109 3.37 2.33 -8.63
CA VAL A 109 3.45 2.99 -7.33
C VAL A 109 4.61 2.41 -6.52
N THR A 110 5.37 3.30 -5.91
CA THR A 110 6.49 2.99 -5.03
C THR A 110 6.02 2.82 -3.58
N VAL A 111 6.44 1.74 -2.93
CA VAL A 111 6.16 1.46 -1.51
C VAL A 111 7.49 1.30 -0.75
N PHE A 112 7.72 2.18 0.23
CA PHE A 112 8.93 2.14 1.05
C PHE A 112 8.81 1.16 2.22
N SER A 113 9.97 0.75 2.74
CA SER A 113 10.12 -0.35 3.70
C SER A 113 9.09 -0.39 4.83
N SER A 114 8.76 0.73 5.49
CA SER A 114 7.78 0.69 6.59
C SER A 114 6.39 0.28 6.12
N VAL A 115 5.91 0.89 5.03
CA VAL A 115 4.59 0.59 4.45
C VAL A 115 4.58 -0.81 3.83
N ALA A 116 5.71 -1.22 3.24
CA ALA A 116 5.88 -2.55 2.66
C ALA A 116 5.84 -3.65 3.72
N GLU A 117 6.48 -3.45 4.88
CA GLU A 117 6.41 -4.40 6.00
C GLU A 117 4.99 -4.55 6.54
N ASP A 118 4.26 -3.44 6.66
CA ASP A 118 2.88 -3.44 7.14
C ASP A 118 1.96 -4.15 6.13
N TYR A 119 2.10 -3.86 4.83
CA TYR A 119 1.31 -4.49 3.77
C TYR A 119 1.56 -6.00 3.63
N LEU A 120 2.82 -6.43 3.71
CA LEU A 120 3.18 -7.84 3.63
C LEU A 120 3.02 -8.57 4.97
N ALA A 121 2.66 -7.86 6.04
CA ALA A 121 2.64 -8.36 7.41
C ALA A 121 3.95 -9.09 7.80
N MET A 122 5.09 -8.60 7.31
CA MET A 122 6.39 -9.27 7.42
C MET A 122 7.52 -8.26 7.59
N LYS A 123 8.42 -8.49 8.55
CA LYS A 123 9.58 -7.60 8.76
C LYS A 123 10.65 -7.80 7.70
N VAL A 124 11.38 -6.73 7.35
CA VAL A 124 12.36 -6.74 6.26
C VAL A 124 13.45 -7.81 6.44
N HIS A 125 13.87 -8.08 7.67
CA HIS A 125 14.87 -9.12 7.95
C HIS A 125 14.31 -10.54 7.74
N GLN A 126 13.01 -10.75 8.02
CA GLN A 126 12.33 -12.02 7.72
C GLN A 126 12.17 -12.18 6.22
N PHE A 127 11.73 -11.12 5.53
CA PHE A 127 11.61 -11.10 4.08
C PHE A 127 12.95 -11.42 3.40
N ALA A 128 14.03 -10.76 3.81
CA ALA A 128 15.38 -11.03 3.32
C ALA A 128 15.82 -12.47 3.56
N SER A 129 15.56 -13.01 4.76
CA SER A 129 15.87 -14.41 5.05
C SER A 129 15.06 -15.37 4.17
N MET A 130 13.82 -15.02 3.77
CA MET A 130 13.02 -15.85 2.86
C MET A 130 13.55 -15.79 1.43
N VAL A 131 13.99 -14.62 0.96
CA VAL A 131 14.65 -14.49 -0.36
C VAL A 131 15.84 -15.45 -0.47
N GLU A 132 16.65 -15.56 0.58
CA GLU A 132 17.86 -16.39 0.56
C GLU A 132 17.59 -17.88 0.80
N LYS A 133 16.61 -18.23 1.65
CA LYS A 133 16.45 -19.60 2.17
C LYS A 133 15.21 -20.33 1.69
N CYS A 134 14.15 -19.62 1.29
CA CYS A 134 12.84 -20.20 0.99
C CYS A 134 12.10 -19.37 -0.08
N SER A 135 12.72 -19.15 -1.24
CA SER A 135 12.18 -18.30 -2.32
C SER A 135 10.80 -18.73 -2.80
N GLU A 136 10.51 -20.03 -2.85
CA GLU A 136 9.20 -20.56 -3.26
C GLU A 136 8.08 -20.11 -2.32
N LYS A 137 8.31 -20.15 -0.99
CA LYS A 137 7.32 -19.67 -0.01
C LYS A 137 7.11 -18.17 -0.14
N LEU A 138 8.17 -17.42 -0.45
CA LEU A 138 8.06 -16.00 -0.69
C LEU A 138 7.21 -15.72 -1.94
N GLU A 139 7.43 -16.48 -3.02
CA GLU A 139 6.64 -16.35 -4.24
C GLU A 139 5.15 -16.58 -3.96
N VAL A 140 4.78 -17.59 -3.18
CA VAL A 140 3.38 -17.80 -2.75
C VAL A 140 2.81 -16.58 -2.02
N VAL A 141 3.59 -15.97 -1.11
CA VAL A 141 3.18 -14.75 -0.40
C VAL A 141 2.94 -13.61 -1.39
N LEU A 142 3.86 -13.38 -2.33
CA LEU A 142 3.74 -12.32 -3.32
C LEU A 142 2.58 -12.56 -4.31
N GLN A 143 2.40 -13.80 -4.76
CA GLN A 143 1.31 -14.20 -5.64
C GLN A 143 -0.05 -14.04 -4.96
N SER A 144 -0.17 -14.33 -3.66
CA SER A 144 -1.42 -14.12 -2.93
C SER A 144 -1.86 -12.67 -2.85
N LYS A 145 -0.94 -11.71 -3.05
CA LYS A 145 -1.24 -10.28 -3.12
C LYS A 145 -1.77 -9.83 -4.48
N LEU A 146 -1.47 -10.58 -5.54
CA LEU A 146 -1.96 -10.24 -6.88
C LEU A 146 -3.47 -10.42 -6.97
N GLY A 147 -4.12 -9.53 -7.69
CA GLY A 147 -5.55 -9.51 -7.88
C GLY A 147 -6.37 -9.00 -6.70
N GLN A 148 -5.74 -8.74 -5.55
CA GLN A 148 -6.41 -8.14 -4.40
C GLN A 148 -6.78 -6.69 -4.68
N THR A 149 -7.96 -6.27 -4.22
CA THR A 149 -8.38 -4.88 -4.26
C THR A 149 -8.02 -4.21 -2.93
N LEU A 150 -7.42 -3.03 -3.02
CA LEU A 150 -6.84 -2.31 -1.90
C LEU A 150 -7.28 -0.86 -1.90
N SER A 151 -7.47 -0.34 -0.69
CA SER A 151 -7.55 1.09 -0.44
C SER A 151 -6.13 1.64 -0.21
N VAL A 152 -5.66 2.53 -1.10
CA VAL A 152 -4.29 3.04 -1.09
C VAL A 152 -4.27 4.56 -0.94
N LYS A 153 -3.51 5.04 0.05
CA LYS A 153 -3.18 6.46 0.20
C LYS A 153 -1.95 6.78 -0.64
N LEU A 154 -2.14 7.46 -1.77
CA LEU A 154 -1.11 7.86 -2.71
C LEU A 154 -0.65 9.30 -2.49
N ASN A 155 0.64 9.54 -2.75
CA ASN A 155 1.23 10.87 -2.79
C ASN A 155 2.12 11.00 -4.03
N LEU A 156 1.87 12.01 -4.86
CA LEU A 156 2.71 12.30 -6.01
C LEU A 156 3.88 13.17 -5.60
N LYS A 157 5.11 12.68 -5.81
CA LYS A 157 6.34 13.44 -5.53
C LYS A 157 7.22 13.54 -6.76
N ALA A 158 7.80 14.72 -6.96
CA ALA A 158 8.89 14.88 -7.89
C ALA A 158 10.12 14.10 -7.39
N LYS A 159 10.75 13.38 -8.31
CA LYS A 159 11.95 12.58 -8.12
C LYS A 159 13.03 13.10 -9.07
N GLY A 160 14.20 13.39 -8.50
CA GLY A 160 15.34 14.00 -9.18
C GLY A 160 15.51 15.48 -8.85
N GLY A 161 16.73 15.98 -9.08
CA GLY A 161 17.07 17.40 -9.05
C GLY A 161 17.98 17.68 -10.25
N GLY A 162 17.63 18.66 -11.08
CA GLY A 162 18.29 18.95 -12.36
C GLY A 162 17.30 19.04 -13.52
N GLU A 163 17.78 18.82 -14.76
CA GLU A 163 17.01 18.98 -16.01
C GLU A 163 15.90 17.93 -16.23
N PHE A 164 15.90 16.82 -15.47
CA PHE A 164 14.91 15.75 -15.58
C PHE A 164 14.23 15.48 -14.24
N THR A 165 13.19 16.24 -13.92
CA THR A 165 12.27 15.90 -12.84
C THR A 165 11.23 14.90 -13.33
N THR A 166 11.20 13.71 -12.75
CA THR A 166 10.17 12.69 -13.01
C THR A 166 9.19 12.66 -11.84
N MET A 167 7.91 12.45 -12.10
CA MET A 167 6.92 12.28 -11.03
C MET A 167 6.82 10.80 -10.63
N ASP A 168 6.86 10.51 -9.33
CA ASP A 168 6.77 9.16 -8.77
C ASP A 168 5.59 9.12 -7.79
N TRP A 169 4.68 8.16 -8.00
CA TRP A 169 3.56 7.90 -7.09
C TRP A 169 4.06 7.05 -5.93
N ILE A 170 3.83 7.52 -4.70
CA ILE A 170 4.28 6.85 -3.49
C ILE A 170 3.08 6.44 -2.65
N ALA A 171 2.99 5.15 -2.30
CA ALA A 171 2.03 4.68 -1.31
C ALA A 171 2.51 5.08 0.09
N VAL A 172 1.67 5.81 0.81
CA VAL A 172 1.90 6.26 2.18
C VAL A 172 1.22 5.32 3.18
N ALA A 173 0.10 4.72 2.79
CA ALA A 173 -0.62 3.70 3.54
C ALA A 173 -1.36 2.78 2.56
N ILE A 174 -1.51 1.51 2.93
CA ILE A 174 -2.22 0.49 2.16
C ILE A 174 -3.13 -0.24 3.14
N HIS A 175 -4.41 -0.34 2.80
CA HIS A 175 -5.40 -1.11 3.55
C HIS A 175 -5.97 -2.16 2.62
N GLU A 176 -5.96 -3.40 3.10
CA GLU A 176 -6.66 -4.50 2.44
C GLU A 176 -8.14 -4.33 2.74
N ASP A 177 -8.94 -4.21 1.68
CA ASP A 177 -10.38 -4.30 1.83
C ASP A 177 -10.67 -5.75 2.21
N LYS A 178 -11.06 -5.97 3.46
CA LYS A 178 -11.72 -7.21 3.81
C LYS A 178 -13.01 -7.22 3.01
N GLN A 179 -13.06 -8.02 1.95
CA GLN A 179 -14.34 -8.35 1.34
C GLN A 179 -15.23 -8.83 2.49
N ASN A 180 -16.29 -8.09 2.78
CA ASN A 180 -17.39 -8.64 3.54
C ASN A 180 -17.77 -9.92 2.79
N GLU A 181 -17.72 -11.04 3.50
CA GLU A 181 -18.49 -12.22 3.11
C GLU A 181 -19.91 -11.70 2.84
N VAL A 182 -20.31 -11.73 1.57
CA VAL A 182 -21.68 -11.44 1.20
C VAL A 182 -22.49 -12.57 1.81
N ASP A 183 -23.22 -12.25 2.89
CA ASP A 183 -24.37 -13.02 3.33
C ASP A 183 -25.23 -13.27 2.08
N ASN A 184 -25.29 -14.52 1.64
CA ASN A 184 -26.24 -14.97 0.64
C ASN A 184 -27.66 -14.84 1.24
N GLU A 185 -28.25 -13.66 1.13
CA GLU A 185 -29.70 -13.48 1.16
C GLU A 185 -30.29 -13.94 -0.19
N ASP A 186 -30.42 -15.26 -0.36
CA ASP A 186 -31.47 -15.89 -1.15
C ASP A 186 -32.17 -16.85 -0.16
N GLY A 187 -33.39 -16.64 0.33
CA GLY A 187 -34.54 -16.14 -0.39
C GLY A 187 -35.48 -17.25 -0.85
N GLU A 188 -35.67 -18.36 -0.12
CA GLU A 188 -36.85 -19.21 -0.30
C GLU A 188 -37.26 -19.94 1.00
N ILE A 189 -38.23 -19.37 1.71
CA ILE A 189 -38.99 -20.06 2.76
C ILE A 189 -40.09 -20.84 2.04
N ILE A 190 -39.92 -22.16 1.92
CA ILE A 190 -41.04 -23.04 1.59
C ILE A 190 -41.75 -23.37 2.91
N GLU A 191 -42.77 -22.59 3.25
CA GLU A 191 -43.77 -22.99 4.22
C GLU A 191 -44.55 -24.19 3.66
N LEU A 192 -44.38 -25.36 4.28
CA LEU A 192 -45.36 -26.45 4.20
C LEU A 192 -45.90 -26.71 5.60
N ASP A 193 -46.95 -25.95 5.92
CA ASP A 193 -47.89 -26.23 7.00
C ASP A 193 -48.58 -27.58 6.73
N THR A 194 -48.35 -28.56 7.61
CA THR A 194 -49.38 -29.55 7.95
C THR A 194 -49.29 -29.90 9.43
N GLY A 195 -49.91 -29.02 10.24
CA GLY A 195 -50.88 -29.39 11.26
C GLY A 195 -50.70 -30.68 12.09
N LYS A 196 -50.75 -30.46 13.42
CA LYS A 196 -51.60 -31.20 14.39
C LYS A 196 -51.17 -32.63 14.76
N LYS A 197 -50.61 -32.80 15.97
CA LYS A 197 -51.36 -33.06 17.23
C LYS A 197 -50.44 -33.45 18.39
N ARG A 198 -50.77 -32.87 19.55
CA ARG A 198 -50.52 -33.30 20.93
C ARG A 198 -50.34 -34.82 21.12
N ALA A 199 -49.44 -35.22 22.02
CA ALA A 199 -49.83 -35.85 23.29
C ALA A 199 -48.64 -36.03 24.26
N LYS A 200 -48.99 -35.87 25.52
CA LYS A 200 -48.23 -36.02 26.77
C LYS A 200 -48.12 -37.51 27.15
N LYS A 201 -47.19 -37.83 28.07
CA LYS A 201 -46.98 -39.09 28.87
C LYS A 201 -45.82 -39.95 28.38
N ASN A 202 -44.93 -40.48 29.24
CA ASN A 202 -44.92 -40.62 30.71
C ASN A 202 -43.57 -40.19 31.27
#